data_AF-A0A933NIP1-F1
#
_entry.id   AF-A0A933NIP1-F1
#
_cell.length_a   1.000
_cell.length_b   1.000
_cell.length_c   1.000
_cell.angle_alpha   90.00
_cell.angle_beta   90.00
_cell.angle_gamma   90.00
#
_symmetry.space_group_name_H-M   'P 1'
#
loop_
_entity.id
_entity.type
_entity.pdbx_description
1 polymer ?
#
loop_
_entity_poly.entity_id
_entity_poly.type
_entity_poly.pdbx_seq_one_letter_code
_entity_poly.pdbx_strand_id
1 'polypeptide(L)'
;MLWITTAFVRTKRDQALEARREVRQARAMGNAAPKLRMDQIDNAVSNCTLVYDSEKIARDHYFVHYYTAERIERLVEAILTIQDYEHPKSALLKKLMEILSAPNTVAALTPFLEAGEPSVVYYALWRLDRLVCGSSGHLADDTLRRAFSSSVNDPDRFAREKASYACKLIQKGIWPPKAGRAAFPEDSSDASAAESR
;
A
#
# COMPACT_ATOMS: atom_id res chain seq x y z
N MET A 1 -10.52 2.57 -13.37
CA MET A 1 -9.55 2.08 -12.38
C MET A 1 -8.36 3.02 -12.32
N LEU A 2 -7.87 3.32 -11.12
CA LEU A 2 -6.66 4.08 -10.84
C LEU A 2 -5.56 3.11 -10.37
N TRP A 3 -4.51 2.97 -11.18
CA TRP A 3 -3.35 2.12 -10.91
C TRP A 3 -2.16 3.01 -10.53
N ILE A 4 -1.73 2.95 -9.28
CA ILE A 4 -0.73 3.85 -8.70
C ILE A 4 0.55 3.07 -8.44
N THR A 5 1.65 3.44 -9.10
CA THR A 5 2.98 2.93 -8.76
C THR A 5 3.57 3.74 -7.63
N THR A 6 3.92 3.10 -6.53
CA THR A 6 4.55 3.78 -5.38
C THR A 6 6.03 3.47 -5.29
N ALA A 7 6.87 4.49 -5.10
CA ALA A 7 8.29 4.31 -4.84
C ALA A 7 8.53 3.67 -3.46
N PHE A 8 9.58 2.85 -3.36
CA PHE A 8 10.00 2.24 -2.09
C PHE A 8 10.53 3.30 -1.12
N VAL A 9 9.89 3.42 0.04
CA VAL A 9 10.41 4.26 1.14
C VAL A 9 11.51 3.48 1.86
N ARG A 10 12.76 3.60 1.40
CA ARG A 10 13.88 2.79 1.92
C ARG A 10 14.85 3.50 2.86
N THR A 11 14.94 4.84 2.96
CA THR A 11 15.98 5.47 3.81
C THR A 11 15.66 6.88 4.38
N LYS A 12 16.31 7.21 5.50
CA LYS A 12 16.35 8.55 6.14
C LYS A 12 16.90 9.68 5.23
N ARG A 13 17.61 9.36 4.14
CA ARG A 13 18.34 10.36 3.34
C ARG A 13 17.50 11.04 2.26
N ASP A 14 16.39 10.44 1.83
CA ASP A 14 15.53 11.05 0.81
C ASP A 14 14.31 11.81 1.36
N GLN A 15 13.77 11.44 2.52
CA GLN A 15 12.56 12.11 3.02
C GLN A 15 12.80 13.58 3.42
N ALA A 16 14.01 13.93 3.88
CA ALA A 16 14.34 15.30 4.23
C ALA A 16 14.61 16.19 3.00
N LEU A 17 15.06 15.59 1.89
CA LEU A 17 15.20 16.29 0.60
C LEU A 17 13.84 16.38 -0.10
N GLU A 18 13.01 15.34 -0.06
CA GLU A 18 11.63 15.36 -0.55
C GLU A 18 10.76 16.37 0.22
N ALA A 19 10.74 16.35 1.55
CA ALA A 19 9.95 17.31 2.34
C ALA A 19 10.45 18.76 2.17
N ARG A 20 11.77 18.99 2.01
CA ARG A 20 12.31 20.33 1.69
C ARG A 20 11.98 20.77 0.27
N ARG A 21 11.74 19.85 -0.66
CA ARG A 21 11.31 20.12 -2.05
C ARG A 21 9.80 20.37 -2.12
N GLU A 22 9.01 19.59 -1.36
CA GLU A 22 7.55 19.71 -1.20
C GLU A 22 7.11 21.07 -0.65
N VAL A 23 7.85 21.63 0.32
CA VAL A 23 7.53 22.95 0.91
C VAL A 23 7.98 24.11 0.02
N ARG A 24 8.99 23.93 -0.84
CA ARG A 24 9.55 25.01 -1.69
C ARG A 24 8.94 25.11 -3.08
N GLN A 25 8.35 24.04 -3.60
CA GLN A 25 7.87 24.00 -4.97
C GLN A 25 6.42 23.52 -4.97
N ALA A 26 5.49 24.48 -4.91
CA ALA A 26 4.07 24.27 -5.25
C ALA A 26 3.94 23.86 -6.74
N ARG A 27 4.41 22.66 -7.06
CA ARG A 27 4.36 22.03 -8.39
C ARG A 27 3.90 20.60 -8.20
N ALA A 28 2.93 20.21 -9.02
CA ALA A 28 2.36 18.88 -9.05
C ALA A 28 3.47 17.82 -9.18
N MET A 29 3.57 16.91 -8.21
CA MET A 29 4.40 15.73 -8.32
C MET A 29 3.55 14.57 -8.87
N GLY A 30 3.95 14.04 -10.03
CA GLY A 30 3.35 12.87 -10.66
C GLY A 30 3.59 11.52 -9.94
N ASN A 31 4.22 11.52 -8.77
CA ASN A 31 4.56 10.29 -8.02
C ASN A 31 4.03 10.25 -6.58
N ALA A 32 3.32 11.30 -6.13
CA ALA A 32 2.57 11.22 -4.89
C ALA A 32 1.16 10.74 -5.23
N ALA A 33 0.74 9.59 -4.67
CA ALA A 33 -0.67 9.22 -4.72
C ALA A 33 -1.49 10.43 -4.26
N PRO A 34 -2.47 10.92 -5.03
CA PRO A 34 -3.24 12.09 -4.63
C PRO A 34 -3.86 11.82 -3.27
N LYS A 35 -3.79 12.80 -2.35
CA LYS A 35 -4.52 12.70 -1.08
C LYS A 35 -6.00 12.66 -1.40
N LEU A 36 -6.57 11.46 -1.35
CA LEU A 36 -8.00 11.25 -1.55
C LEU A 36 -8.74 11.66 -0.28
N ARG A 37 -9.82 12.40 -0.45
CA ARG A 37 -10.78 12.64 0.62
C ARG A 37 -11.47 11.33 1.00
N MET A 38 -12.06 11.28 2.19
CA MET A 38 -12.77 10.10 2.71
C MET A 38 -13.82 9.56 1.73
N ASP A 39 -14.64 10.44 1.12
CA ASP A 39 -15.64 10.08 0.11
C ASP A 39 -15.02 9.44 -1.14
N GLN A 40 -13.86 9.94 -1.56
CA GLN A 40 -13.13 9.43 -2.72
C GLN A 40 -12.47 8.08 -2.42
N ILE A 41 -11.93 7.89 -1.21
CA ILE A 41 -11.41 6.59 -0.75
C ILE A 41 -12.54 5.57 -0.71
N ASP A 42 -13.65 5.92 -0.06
CA ASP A 42 -14.80 5.02 0.07
C ASP A 42 -15.34 4.61 -1.29
N ASN A 43 -15.51 5.56 -2.21
CA ASN A 43 -15.97 5.27 -3.56
C ASN A 43 -14.96 4.42 -4.34
N ALA A 44 -13.67 4.75 -4.28
CA ALA A 44 -12.67 4.05 -5.08
C ALA A 44 -12.46 2.61 -4.60
N VAL A 45 -12.36 2.41 -3.28
CA VAL A 45 -12.13 1.09 -2.67
C VAL A 45 -13.37 0.20 -2.78
N SER A 46 -14.58 0.72 -2.50
CA SER A 46 -15.81 -0.08 -2.60
C SER A 46 -16.07 -0.60 -4.02
N ASN A 47 -15.68 0.16 -5.03
CA ASN A 47 -15.81 -0.25 -6.44
C ASN A 47 -14.61 -1.05 -6.95
N CYS A 48 -13.65 -1.43 -6.09
CA CYS A 48 -12.42 -2.13 -6.50
C CYS A 48 -11.67 -1.39 -7.63
N THR A 49 -11.62 -0.05 -7.55
CA THR A 49 -11.02 0.79 -8.60
C THR A 49 -9.68 1.39 -8.22
N LEU A 50 -9.22 1.22 -6.99
CA LEU A 50 -7.91 1.70 -6.52
C LEU A 50 -6.94 0.53 -6.39
N VAL A 51 -5.81 0.58 -7.10
CA VAL A 51 -4.74 -0.43 -7.02
C VAL A 51 -3.41 0.27 -6.83
N TYR A 52 -2.66 -0.18 -5.82
CA TYR A 52 -1.26 0.16 -5.58
C TYR A 52 -0.35 -0.94 -6.12
N ASP A 53 0.58 -0.55 -6.98
CA ASP A 53 1.59 -1.41 -7.58
C ASP A 53 2.93 -1.21 -6.88
N SER A 54 3.46 -2.33 -6.40
CA SER A 54 4.71 -2.42 -5.66
C SER A 54 5.94 -2.64 -6.54
N GLU A 55 5.76 -2.70 -7.87
CA GLU A 55 6.88 -2.95 -8.77
C GLU A 55 7.92 -1.82 -8.72
N LYS A 56 9.19 -2.22 -8.77
CA LYS A 56 10.32 -1.30 -8.64
C LYS A 56 10.34 -0.32 -9.79
N ILE A 57 10.40 0.96 -9.42
CA ILE A 57 10.80 2.02 -10.35
C ILE A 57 12.26 1.77 -10.75
N ALA A 58 12.51 1.63 -12.04
CA ALA A 58 13.86 1.47 -12.57
C ALA A 58 14.74 2.66 -12.13
N ARG A 59 15.99 2.37 -11.72
CA ARG A 59 16.91 3.40 -11.18
C ARG A 59 17.28 4.46 -12.20
N ASP A 60 17.27 4.09 -13.47
CA ASP A 60 17.60 4.95 -14.60
C ASP A 60 16.40 5.78 -15.10
N HIS A 61 15.20 5.54 -14.55
CA HIS A 61 13.96 6.18 -14.94
C HIS A 61 13.62 6.03 -16.44
N TYR A 62 14.20 5.06 -17.15
CA TYR A 62 13.83 4.83 -18.55
C TYR A 62 12.45 4.19 -18.61
N PHE A 63 11.52 4.85 -19.34
CA PHE A 63 10.12 4.43 -19.45
C PHE A 63 9.96 2.95 -19.82
N VAL A 64 10.78 2.46 -20.74
CA VAL A 64 10.74 1.05 -21.20
C VAL A 64 11.03 0.07 -20.08
N HIS A 65 11.94 0.41 -19.15
CA HIS A 65 12.31 -0.45 -18.03
C HIS A 65 11.24 -0.48 -16.93
N TYR A 66 10.21 0.36 -17.01
CA TYR A 66 9.04 0.26 -16.12
C TYR A 66 8.07 -0.84 -16.54
N TYR A 67 8.08 -1.31 -17.79
CA TYR A 67 7.10 -2.26 -18.32
C TYR A 67 7.77 -3.58 -18.68
N THR A 68 8.16 -4.32 -17.66
CA THR A 68 8.58 -5.72 -17.78
C THR A 68 7.46 -6.57 -18.39
N ALA A 69 7.80 -7.73 -18.96
CA ALA A 69 6.79 -8.63 -19.52
C ALA A 69 5.77 -9.06 -18.45
N GLU A 70 6.25 -9.32 -17.25
CA GLU A 70 5.45 -9.69 -16.07
C GLU A 70 4.52 -8.54 -15.66
N ARG A 71 4.97 -7.29 -15.69
CA ARG A 71 4.12 -6.13 -15.40
C ARG A 71 3.01 -5.97 -16.42
N ILE A 72 3.37 -6.07 -17.70
CA ILE A 72 2.41 -5.96 -18.80
C ILE A 72 1.35 -7.05 -18.65
N GLU A 73 1.75 -8.29 -18.36
CA GLU A 73 0.82 -9.39 -18.12
C GLU A 73 -0.14 -9.08 -16.96
N ARG A 74 0.37 -8.64 -15.81
CA ARG A 74 -0.47 -8.24 -14.66
C ARG A 74 -1.46 -7.12 -15.01
N LEU A 75 -1.03 -6.14 -15.79
CA LEU A 75 -1.89 -5.04 -16.26
C LEU A 75 -2.97 -5.55 -17.23
N VAL A 76 -2.60 -6.43 -18.16
CA VAL A 76 -3.54 -7.05 -19.12
C VAL A 76 -4.58 -7.89 -18.38
N GLU A 77 -4.16 -8.74 -17.43
CA GLU A 77 -5.08 -9.51 -16.60
C GLU A 77 -6.04 -8.62 -15.82
N ALA A 78 -5.55 -7.49 -15.30
CA ALA A 78 -6.39 -6.53 -14.59
C ALA A 78 -7.43 -5.88 -15.52
N ILE A 79 -7.04 -5.49 -16.73
CA ILE A 79 -7.95 -4.96 -17.75
C ILE A 79 -9.02 -6.00 -18.11
N LEU A 80 -8.63 -7.24 -18.38
CA LEU A 80 -9.56 -8.33 -18.71
C LEU A 80 -10.54 -8.60 -17.57
N THR A 81 -10.09 -8.52 -16.32
CA THR A 81 -10.95 -8.68 -15.15
C THR A 81 -11.97 -7.55 -15.00
N ILE A 82 -11.61 -6.32 -15.35
CA ILE A 82 -12.56 -5.20 -15.34
C ILE A 82 -13.63 -5.38 -16.42
N GLN A 83 -13.27 -6.00 -17.54
CA GLN A 83 -14.21 -6.28 -18.63
C GLN A 83 -15.15 -7.45 -18.29
N ASP A 84 -14.66 -8.44 -17.52
CA ASP A 84 -15.43 -9.59 -17.05
C ASP A 84 -15.16 -9.87 -15.56
N TYR A 85 -16.01 -9.27 -14.71
CA TYR A 85 -15.94 -9.45 -13.26
C TYR A 85 -16.41 -10.83 -12.78
N GLU A 86 -17.14 -11.59 -13.60
CA GLU A 86 -17.61 -12.94 -13.25
C GLU A 86 -16.48 -13.96 -13.35
N HIS A 87 -15.55 -13.74 -14.28
CA HIS A 87 -14.39 -14.61 -14.51
C HIS A 87 -13.07 -13.85 -14.37
N PRO A 88 -12.75 -13.36 -13.15
CA PRO A 88 -11.57 -12.54 -12.94
C PRO A 88 -10.31 -13.31 -13.39
N LYS A 89 -9.42 -12.61 -14.08
CA LYS A 89 -8.13 -13.14 -14.54
C LYS A 89 -7.01 -12.75 -13.59
N SER A 90 -7.01 -11.50 -13.15
CA SER A 90 -6.03 -10.94 -12.22
C SER A 90 -6.16 -11.57 -10.84
N ALA A 91 -5.10 -12.26 -10.41
CA ALA A 91 -5.01 -12.80 -9.05
C ALA A 91 -5.09 -11.70 -7.98
N LEU A 92 -4.57 -10.50 -8.27
CA LEU A 92 -4.67 -9.34 -7.38
C LEU A 92 -6.12 -8.91 -7.20
N LEU A 93 -6.84 -8.65 -8.30
CA LEU A 93 -8.22 -8.19 -8.23
C LEU A 93 -9.15 -9.23 -7.59
N LYS A 94 -8.90 -10.53 -7.81
CA LYS A 94 -9.58 -11.61 -7.06
C LYS A 94 -9.46 -11.43 -5.56
N LYS A 95 -8.24 -11.26 -5.05
CA LYS A 95 -8.00 -11.04 -3.62
C LYS A 95 -8.69 -9.77 -3.11
N LEU A 96 -8.70 -8.68 -3.89
CA LEU A 96 -9.41 -7.46 -3.48
C LEU A 96 -10.92 -7.70 -3.39
N MET A 97 -11.51 -8.43 -4.35
CA MET A 97 -12.92 -8.81 -4.33
C MET A 97 -13.23 -9.74 -3.14
N GLU A 98 -12.34 -10.69 -2.83
CA GLU A 98 -12.46 -11.55 -1.63
C GLU A 98 -12.54 -10.71 -0.35
N ILE A 99 -11.68 -9.69 -0.17
CA ILE A 99 -11.71 -8.80 0.99
C ILE A 99 -13.02 -8.01 1.07
N LEU A 100 -13.50 -7.51 -0.06
CA LEU A 100 -14.76 -6.76 -0.11
C LEU A 100 -15.96 -7.64 0.23
N SER A 101 -15.94 -8.90 -0.20
CA SER A 101 -16.99 -9.90 0.07
C SER A 101 -16.89 -10.57 1.44
N ALA A 102 -15.73 -10.47 2.11
CA ALA A 102 -15.50 -11.09 3.40
C ALA A 102 -16.51 -10.61 4.47
N PRO A 103 -16.81 -11.43 5.50
CA PRO A 103 -17.62 -10.99 6.63
C PRO A 103 -17.07 -9.72 7.31
N ASN A 104 -17.98 -8.89 7.83
CA ASN A 104 -17.65 -7.68 8.61
C ASN A 104 -17.18 -8.04 10.04
N THR A 105 -16.13 -8.85 10.16
CA THR A 105 -15.55 -9.24 11.45
C THR A 105 -14.05 -9.01 11.43
N VAL A 106 -13.49 -8.63 12.58
CA VAL A 106 -12.03 -8.44 12.71
C VAL A 106 -11.30 -9.73 12.34
N ALA A 107 -11.76 -10.88 12.83
CA ALA A 107 -11.15 -12.18 12.56
C ALA A 107 -11.11 -12.53 11.06
N ALA A 108 -12.12 -12.16 10.28
CA ALA A 108 -12.13 -12.42 8.84
C ALA A 108 -11.17 -11.50 8.05
N LEU A 109 -10.95 -10.28 8.54
CA LEU A 109 -10.20 -9.25 7.81
C LEU A 109 -8.71 -9.19 8.19
N THR A 110 -8.37 -9.53 9.44
CA THR A 110 -6.98 -9.50 9.94
C THR A 110 -6.00 -10.33 9.10
N PRO A 111 -6.32 -11.54 8.61
CA PRO A 111 -5.37 -12.33 7.81
C PRO A 111 -4.85 -11.60 6.56
N PHE A 112 -5.65 -10.71 5.97
CA PHE A 112 -5.24 -9.94 4.79
C PHE A 112 -4.19 -8.87 5.11
N LEU A 113 -4.02 -8.46 6.38
CA LEU A 113 -2.94 -7.54 6.78
C LEU A 113 -1.54 -8.19 6.67
N GLU A 114 -1.48 -9.52 6.58
CA GLU A 114 -0.24 -10.29 6.53
C GLU A 114 0.14 -10.69 5.10
N ALA A 115 -0.69 -10.36 4.11
CA ALA A 115 -0.57 -10.85 2.73
C ALA A 115 0.64 -10.34 1.94
N GLY A 116 1.37 -9.35 2.47
CA GLY A 116 2.56 -8.76 1.82
C GLY A 116 2.30 -7.90 0.57
N GLU A 117 1.06 -7.84 0.09
CA GLU A 117 0.66 -7.06 -1.09
C GLU A 117 0.05 -5.70 -0.68
N PRO A 118 0.61 -4.54 -1.07
CA PRO A 118 0.13 -3.24 -0.59
C PRO A 118 -1.35 -2.96 -0.82
N SER A 119 -1.89 -3.31 -1.98
CA SER A 119 -3.32 -3.13 -2.28
C SER A 119 -4.21 -3.96 -1.36
N VAL A 120 -3.83 -5.21 -1.10
CA VAL A 120 -4.55 -6.13 -0.22
C VAL A 120 -4.57 -5.59 1.21
N VAL A 121 -3.41 -5.16 1.71
CA VAL A 121 -3.29 -4.55 3.04
C VAL A 121 -4.12 -3.26 3.12
N TYR A 122 -4.11 -2.43 2.09
CA TYR A 122 -4.89 -1.18 2.05
C TYR A 122 -6.40 -1.45 2.13
N TYR A 123 -6.92 -2.41 1.37
CA TYR A 123 -8.35 -2.77 1.38
C TYR A 123 -8.77 -3.36 2.73
N ALA A 124 -7.91 -4.20 3.32
CA ALA A 124 -8.13 -4.76 4.65
C ALA A 124 -8.16 -3.66 5.72
N LEU A 125 -7.22 -2.71 5.68
CA LEU A 125 -7.20 -1.55 6.58
C LEU A 125 -8.44 -0.66 6.40
N TRP A 126 -8.87 -0.41 5.17
CA TRP A 126 -10.10 0.36 4.90
C TRP A 126 -11.33 -0.30 5.52
N ARG A 127 -11.51 -1.62 5.31
CA ARG A 127 -12.59 -2.41 5.92
C ARG A 127 -12.53 -2.38 7.45
N LEU A 128 -11.34 -2.57 8.01
CA LEU A 128 -11.12 -2.61 9.46
C LEU A 128 -11.33 -1.24 10.11
N ASP A 129 -10.92 -0.14 9.46
CA ASP A 129 -11.09 1.21 10.01
C ASP A 129 -12.58 1.54 10.10
N ARG A 130 -13.34 1.23 9.04
CA ARG A 130 -14.80 1.38 9.06
C ARG A 130 -15.46 0.52 10.14
N LEU A 131 -15.02 -0.73 10.28
CA LEU A 131 -15.60 -1.66 11.24
C LEU A 131 -15.31 -1.28 12.70
N VAL A 132 -14.08 -0.86 13.00
CA VAL A 132 -13.62 -0.66 14.39
C VAL A 132 -13.69 0.81 14.82
N CYS A 133 -13.41 1.74 13.90
CA CYS A 133 -13.39 3.17 14.13
C CYS A 133 -14.67 3.88 13.63
N GLY A 134 -15.50 3.22 12.82
CA GLY A 134 -16.77 3.75 12.32
C GLY A 134 -16.66 4.58 11.03
N SER A 135 -15.45 4.76 10.48
CA SER A 135 -15.21 5.47 9.22
C SER A 135 -13.87 5.08 8.61
N SER A 136 -13.59 5.55 7.39
CA SER A 136 -12.25 5.48 6.75
C SER A 136 -11.42 6.75 6.98
N GLY A 137 -11.80 7.56 7.98
CA GLY A 137 -11.18 8.86 8.25
C GLY A 137 -9.69 8.78 8.53
N HIS A 138 -9.21 7.69 9.14
CA HIS A 138 -7.79 7.55 9.49
C HIS A 138 -6.90 7.22 8.27
N LEU A 139 -7.50 6.79 7.15
CA LEU A 139 -6.83 6.70 5.85
C LEU A 139 -6.72 8.07 5.18
N ALA A 140 -7.72 8.93 5.34
CA ALA A 140 -7.77 10.24 4.71
C ALA A 140 -6.93 11.30 5.46
N ASP A 141 -6.86 11.22 6.80
CA ASP A 141 -6.22 12.22 7.66
C ASP A 141 -4.74 11.94 7.98
N ASP A 142 -4.15 10.94 7.31
CA ASP A 142 -2.76 10.52 7.44
C ASP A 142 -2.41 9.80 8.76
N THR A 143 -3.37 9.54 9.64
CA THR A 143 -3.13 8.85 10.92
C THR A 143 -2.50 7.47 10.71
N LEU A 144 -3.03 6.66 9.78
CA LEU A 144 -2.49 5.33 9.50
C LEU A 144 -1.10 5.40 8.83
N ARG A 145 -0.85 6.38 7.95
CA ARG A 145 0.49 6.57 7.35
C ARG A 145 1.53 6.96 8.40
N ARG A 146 1.18 7.88 9.31
CA ARG A 146 2.07 8.30 10.41
C ARG A 146 2.38 7.15 11.36
N ALA A 147 1.36 6.37 11.72
CA ALA A 147 1.53 5.17 12.52
C ALA A 147 2.44 4.14 11.84
N PHE A 148 2.25 3.92 10.53
CA PHE A 148 3.11 3.05 9.74
C PHE A 148 4.55 3.54 9.77
N SER A 149 4.78 4.81 9.43
CA SER A 149 6.10 5.42 9.46
C SER A 149 6.77 5.30 10.83
N SER A 150 6.03 5.58 11.92
CA SER A 150 6.53 5.42 13.28
C SER A 150 6.89 3.96 13.60
N SER A 151 6.04 3.01 13.23
CA SER A 151 6.28 1.59 13.48
C SER A 151 7.48 1.02 12.72
N VAL A 152 7.81 1.57 11.55
CA VAL A 152 9.02 1.21 10.78
C VAL A 152 10.27 1.88 11.36
N ASN A 153 10.19 3.19 11.59
CA ASN A 153 11.37 4.02 11.82
C ASN A 153 11.79 4.11 13.29
N ASP A 154 10.84 3.96 14.21
CA ASP A 154 11.04 4.06 15.66
C ASP A 154 10.04 3.15 16.39
N PRO A 155 10.26 1.82 16.35
CA PRO A 155 9.32 0.84 16.90
C PRO A 155 9.14 0.98 18.42
N ASP A 156 10.18 1.40 19.15
CA ASP A 156 10.11 1.61 20.60
C ASP A 156 9.21 2.79 20.95
N ARG A 157 9.35 3.90 20.21
CA ARG A 157 8.44 5.04 20.37
C ARG A 157 7.02 4.67 19.96
N PHE A 158 6.85 3.96 18.85
CA PHE A 158 5.53 3.49 18.42
C PHE A 158 4.87 2.63 19.50
N ALA A 159 5.60 1.71 20.12
CA ALA A 159 5.09 0.87 21.21
C ALA A 159 4.64 1.70 22.43
N ARG A 160 5.41 2.74 22.80
CA ARG A 160 5.06 3.64 23.91
C ARG A 160 3.85 4.52 23.61
N GLU A 161 3.73 5.02 22.39
CA GLU A 161 2.68 5.97 21.99
C GLU A 161 1.42 5.27 21.44
N LYS A 162 1.45 3.97 21.16
CA LYS A 162 0.35 3.20 20.56
C LYS A 162 -1.02 3.44 21.23
N ALA A 163 -1.04 3.54 22.57
CA ALA A 163 -2.26 3.75 23.34
C ALA A 163 -2.88 5.15 23.18
N SER A 164 -2.09 6.16 22.77
CA SER A 164 -2.57 7.54 22.60
C SER A 164 -3.05 7.87 21.19
N TYR A 165 -2.93 6.95 20.23
CA TYR A 165 -3.46 7.14 18.88
C TYR A 165 -4.99 7.24 18.89
N ALA A 166 -5.56 8.12 18.07
CA ALA A 166 -7.01 8.22 17.89
C ALA A 166 -7.63 6.95 17.26
N CYS A 167 -6.86 6.24 16.44
CA CYS A 167 -7.31 5.05 15.75
C CYS A 167 -7.31 3.81 16.67
N LYS A 168 -8.49 3.23 16.87
CA LYS A 168 -8.70 2.05 17.72
C LYS A 168 -8.00 0.79 17.19
N LEU A 169 -7.76 0.68 15.89
CA LEU A 169 -6.99 -0.43 15.31
C LEU A 169 -5.56 -0.43 15.84
N ILE A 170 -4.93 0.75 15.83
CA ILE A 170 -3.58 0.95 16.36
C ILE A 170 -3.58 0.62 17.84
N GLN A 171 -4.48 1.20 18.64
CA GLN A 171 -4.57 0.91 20.07
C GLN A 171 -4.65 -0.60 20.36
N LYS A 172 -5.50 -1.33 19.60
CA LYS A 172 -5.71 -2.77 19.74
C LYS A 172 -4.59 -3.64 19.15
N GLY A 173 -3.63 -3.06 18.45
CA GLY A 173 -2.57 -3.82 17.76
C GLY A 173 -3.06 -4.59 16.55
N ILE A 174 -4.22 -4.22 15.99
CA ILE A 174 -4.70 -4.75 14.72
C ILE A 174 -3.95 -3.97 13.63
N TRP A 175 -2.72 -4.40 13.38
CA TRP A 175 -1.74 -3.72 12.55
C TRP A 175 -0.91 -4.76 11.79
N PRO A 176 -0.45 -4.47 10.56
CA PRO A 176 0.44 -5.37 9.84
C PRO A 176 1.65 -5.80 10.72
N PRO A 177 1.90 -7.12 10.89
CA PRO A 177 2.78 -7.68 11.93
C PRO A 177 4.26 -7.36 11.75
N LYS A 178 4.65 -6.86 10.58
CA LYS A 178 5.93 -6.20 10.33
C LYS A 178 5.62 -4.92 9.62
N ALA A 179 5.91 -3.79 10.25
CA ALA A 179 6.04 -2.54 9.53
C ALA A 179 7.15 -2.71 8.46
N GLY A 180 6.76 -3.06 7.24
CA GLY A 180 7.61 -2.97 6.04
C GLY A 180 8.72 -4.00 5.79
N ARG A 181 8.77 -5.19 6.41
CA ARG A 181 9.79 -6.21 6.04
C ARG A 181 9.29 -7.44 5.26
N ALA A 182 8.07 -7.91 5.47
CA ALA A 182 7.56 -9.09 4.74
C ALA A 182 6.77 -8.74 3.46
N ALA A 183 6.35 -7.49 3.30
CA ALA A 183 5.73 -7.01 2.06
C ALA A 183 6.74 -6.70 0.95
N PHE A 184 8.05 -6.79 1.25
CA PHE A 184 9.12 -6.34 0.39
C PHE A 184 10.31 -7.29 0.55
N PRO A 185 10.54 -8.24 -0.38
CA PRO A 185 11.68 -9.13 -0.29
C PRO A 185 12.98 -8.32 -0.17
N GLU A 186 13.83 -8.72 0.77
CA GLU A 186 15.23 -8.31 0.78
C GLU A 186 15.84 -8.73 -0.57
N ASP A 187 16.62 -7.85 -1.19
CA ASP A 187 17.30 -8.19 -2.44
C ASP A 187 18.19 -9.41 -2.17
N SER A 188 17.92 -10.52 -2.86
CA SER A 188 18.86 -11.63 -2.99
C SER A 188 20.03 -11.27 -3.93
N SER A 189 20.46 -10.01 -3.95
CA SER A 189 21.50 -9.51 -4.85
C SER A 189 22.92 -9.81 -4.39
N ASP A 190 23.11 -10.63 -3.34
CA ASP A 190 24.43 -11.22 -3.05
C ASP A 190 24.76 -12.42 -3.95
N ALA A 191 23.86 -12.82 -4.86
CA ALA A 191 24.10 -13.97 -5.75
C ALA A 191 24.75 -13.63 -7.11
N SER A 192 24.84 -12.36 -7.54
CA SER A 192 25.35 -12.03 -8.89
C SER A 192 26.74 -11.38 -8.93
N ALA A 193 27.49 -11.39 -7.83
CA ALA A 193 28.87 -10.90 -7.80
C ALA A 193 29.93 -12.00 -8.08
N ALA A 194 29.52 -13.23 -8.39
CA ALA A 194 30.44 -14.38 -8.54
C ALA A 194 30.68 -14.87 -9.99
N GLU A 195 30.03 -14.30 -11.01
CA GLU A 195 30.28 -14.69 -12.42
C GLU A 195 30.70 -13.46 -13.24
N SER A 196 31.88 -12.93 -12.95
CA SER A 196 32.65 -12.04 -13.84
C SER A 196 34.09 -11.93 -13.31
N ARG A 197 34.85 -13.03 -13.43
CA ARG A 197 36.31 -13.03 -13.48
C ARG A 197 36.78 -14.06 -14.49
#